data_AF-A0A833M7K5-F1
#
_entry.id   AF-A0A833M7K5-F1
#
_cell.length_a   1.000
_cell.length_b   1.000
_cell.length_c   1.000
_cell.angle_alpha   90.00
_cell.angle_beta   90.00
_cell.angle_gamma   90.00
#
_symmetry.space_group_name_H-M   'P 1'
#
loop_
_entity.id
_entity.type
_entity.pdbx_description
1 polymer ?
#
loop_
_entity_poly.entity_id
_entity_poly.type
_entity_poly.pdbx_seq_one_letter_code
_entity_poly.pdbx_strand_id
1 'polypeptide(L)'
;APEARAELNAFLRGFERRLTRDSGLPGRPWYRHQIYAPGQYTGYGVKTLPAIREAIELRRWDEANAQIVALAKLLDEARAAIDALAARLGSGGVAVLSERPL
;
A
#
# COMPACT_ATOMS: atom_id res chain seq x y z
N ALA A 1 -14.70 -9.67 -19.58
CA ALA A 1 -15.13 -8.73 -20.64
C ALA A 1 -14.25 -7.47 -20.66
N PRO A 2 -14.25 -6.66 -21.73
CA PRO A 2 -13.51 -5.39 -21.77
C PRO A 2 -13.78 -4.46 -20.59
N GLU A 3 -15.00 -4.45 -20.06
CA GLU A 3 -15.41 -3.66 -18.89
C GLU A 3 -14.65 -4.06 -17.61
N ALA A 4 -14.59 -5.36 -17.29
CA ALA A 4 -13.82 -5.87 -16.15
C ALA A 4 -12.32 -5.49 -16.22
N ARG A 5 -11.75 -5.45 -17.43
CA ARG A 5 -10.35 -5.01 -17.64
C ARG A 5 -10.19 -3.51 -17.43
N ALA A 6 -11.13 -2.71 -17.93
CA ALA A 6 -11.12 -1.26 -17.74
C ALA A 6 -11.21 -0.89 -16.25
N GLU A 7 -12.07 -1.59 -15.52
CA GLU A 7 -12.24 -1.43 -14.09
C GLU A 7 -10.99 -1.83 -13.29
N LEU A 8 -10.41 -3.00 -13.58
CA LEU A 8 -9.14 -3.42 -12.98
C LEU A 8 -8.04 -2.39 -13.22
N ASN A 9 -7.90 -1.91 -14.46
CA ASN A 9 -6.91 -0.89 -14.80
C ASN A 9 -7.15 0.42 -14.02
N ALA A 10 -8.40 0.83 -13.86
CA ALA A 10 -8.74 2.01 -13.06
C ALA A 10 -8.35 1.85 -11.58
N PHE A 11 -8.59 0.67 -11.01
CA PHE A 11 -8.17 0.36 -9.65
C PHE A 11 -6.64 0.38 -9.49
N LEU A 12 -5.91 -0.31 -10.38
CA LEU A 12 -4.44 -0.39 -10.31
C LEU A 12 -3.78 0.98 -10.42
N ARG A 13 -4.28 1.88 -11.28
CA ARG A 13 -3.79 3.27 -11.37
C ARG A 13 -3.94 4.07 -10.08
N GLY A 14 -4.90 3.69 -9.23
CA GLY A 14 -5.18 4.38 -7.97
C GLY A 14 -4.66 3.68 -6.73
N PHE A 15 -4.22 2.43 -6.85
CA PHE A 15 -3.96 1.57 -5.70
C PHE A 15 -2.83 2.11 -4.82
N GLU A 16 -1.73 2.56 -5.41
CA GLU A 16 -0.56 3.05 -4.68
C GLU A 16 -0.90 4.20 -3.71
N ARG A 17 -1.88 5.04 -4.04
CA ARG A 17 -2.31 6.15 -3.15
C ARG A 17 -2.87 5.65 -1.82
N ARG A 18 -3.41 4.43 -1.78
CA ARG A 18 -3.90 3.79 -0.53
C ARG A 18 -2.76 3.49 0.44
N LEU A 19 -1.52 3.43 -0.05
CA LEU A 19 -0.33 3.22 0.77
C LEU A 19 0.29 4.53 1.28
N THR A 20 -0.45 5.63 1.16
CA THR A 20 -0.05 6.95 1.65
C THR A 20 -0.97 7.44 2.77
N ARG A 21 -0.45 8.32 3.63
CA ARG A 21 -1.22 9.01 4.68
C ARG A 21 -0.93 10.50 4.65
N ASP A 22 -1.95 11.32 4.84
CA ASP A 22 -1.81 12.79 4.83
C ASP A 22 -1.00 13.33 5.99
N SER A 23 -0.94 12.59 7.11
CA SER A 23 -0.04 12.90 8.24
C SER A 23 1.44 12.82 7.87
N GLY A 24 1.78 12.09 6.81
CA GLY A 24 3.16 11.79 6.44
C GLY A 24 3.90 10.95 7.48
N LEU A 25 5.23 11.01 7.43
CA LEU A 25 6.11 10.35 8.39
C LEU A 25 6.44 11.27 9.58
N PRO A 26 6.70 10.72 10.78
CA PRO A 26 7.16 11.49 11.93
C PRO A 26 8.36 12.38 11.59
N GLY A 27 8.27 13.67 11.94
CA GLY A 27 9.33 14.67 11.67
C GLY A 27 9.47 15.10 10.20
N ARG A 28 8.76 14.46 9.26
CA ARG A 28 8.83 14.80 7.82
C ARG A 28 7.48 14.55 7.12
N PRO A 29 6.49 15.42 7.36
CA PRO A 29 5.10 15.22 6.89
C PRO A 29 4.93 15.27 5.36
N TRP A 30 5.92 15.77 4.62
CA TRP A 30 5.91 15.76 3.15
C TRP A 30 6.16 14.38 2.54
N TYR A 31 6.79 13.45 3.27
CA TYR A 31 6.88 12.05 2.85
C TYR A 31 5.64 11.30 3.29
N ARG A 32 4.73 11.04 2.35
CA ARG A 32 3.42 10.43 2.65
C ARG A 32 3.37 8.92 2.50
N HIS A 33 4.30 8.34 1.74
CA HIS A 33 4.30 6.91 1.45
C HIS A 33 4.77 6.10 2.66
N GLN A 34 3.97 5.12 3.09
CA GLN A 34 4.20 4.41 4.35
C GLN A 34 5.07 3.14 4.19
N ILE A 35 5.24 2.64 2.96
CA ILE A 35 6.06 1.45 2.68
C ILE A 35 7.51 1.79 2.37
N TYR A 36 7.77 2.90 1.67
CA TYR A 36 9.10 3.31 1.26
C TYR A 36 9.23 4.82 1.31
N ALA A 37 10.39 5.31 1.74
CA ALA A 37 10.77 6.71 1.65
C ALA A 37 12.30 6.83 1.69
N PRO A 38 12.88 7.95 1.24
CA PRO A 38 14.28 8.27 1.54
C PRO A 38 14.52 8.19 3.05
N GLY A 39 15.56 7.46 3.46
CA GLY A 39 15.89 7.34 4.87
C GLY A 39 16.41 8.66 5.43
N GLN A 40 16.00 8.99 6.66
CA GLN A 40 16.29 10.29 7.26
C GLN A 40 17.79 10.54 7.45
N TYR A 41 18.58 9.48 7.65
CA TYR A 41 20.01 9.54 7.96
C TYR A 41 20.89 8.69 7.03
N THR A 42 20.32 8.13 5.96
CA THR A 42 21.03 7.19 5.05
C THR A 42 21.40 7.82 3.71
N GLY A 43 21.33 9.15 3.58
CA GLY A 43 21.56 9.84 2.32
C GLY A 43 20.57 9.37 1.24
N TYR A 44 21.08 8.81 0.13
CA TYR A 44 20.28 8.29 -0.98
C TYR A 44 19.65 6.91 -0.73
N GLY A 45 19.93 6.26 0.39
CA GLY A 45 19.36 4.94 0.70
C GLY A 45 17.85 5.02 0.99
N VAL A 46 17.03 4.31 0.20
CA VAL A 46 15.61 4.13 0.50
C VAL A 46 15.46 3.24 1.73
N LYS A 47 14.50 3.57 2.60
CA LYS A 47 14.10 2.71 3.70
C LYS A 47 12.73 2.12 3.45
N THR A 48 12.63 0.82 3.70
CA THR A 48 11.35 0.13 3.84
C THR A 48 10.79 0.35 5.24
N LEU A 49 9.47 0.51 5.32
CA LEU A 49 8.74 0.78 6.56
C LEU A 49 9.38 1.90 7.40
N PRO A 50 9.63 3.08 6.78
CA PRO A 50 10.55 4.09 7.31
C PRO A 50 10.21 4.56 8.72
N ALA A 51 8.93 4.80 9.03
CA ALA A 51 8.50 5.26 10.36
C ALA A 51 8.82 4.24 11.46
N ILE A 52 8.66 2.94 11.18
CA ILE A 52 8.91 1.87 12.15
C ILE A 52 10.42 1.63 12.30
N ARG A 53 11.10 1.45 11.17
CA ARG A 53 12.52 1.08 11.16
C ARG A 53 13.38 2.16 11.79
N GLU A 54 13.10 3.43 11.51
CA GLU A 54 13.85 4.53 12.11
C GLU A 54 13.54 4.74 13.59
N ALA A 55 12.28 4.58 14.01
CA ALA A 55 11.95 4.61 15.42
C ALA A 55 12.72 3.53 16.19
N ILE A 56 12.84 2.32 15.64
CA ILE A 56 13.66 1.23 16.22
C ILE A 56 15.14 1.61 16.29
N GLU A 57 15.71 2.12 15.19
CA GLU A 57 17.12 2.54 15.15
C GLU A 57 17.44 3.64 16.18
N LEU A 58 16.50 4.56 16.41
CA LEU A 58 16.60 5.62 17.42
C LEU A 58 16.12 5.19 18.82
N ARG A 59 15.77 3.91 19.01
CA ARG A 59 15.26 3.33 20.27
C ARG A 59 14.01 4.05 20.82
N ARG A 60 13.17 4.58 19.93
CA ARG A 60 11.88 5.21 20.25
C ARG A 60 10.76 4.16 20.20
N TRP A 61 10.72 3.29 21.21
CA TRP A 61 9.85 2.11 21.19
C TRP A 61 8.35 2.44 21.13
N ASP A 62 7.90 3.48 21.83
CA ASP A 62 6.49 3.90 21.79
C ASP A 62 6.08 4.38 20.40
N GLU A 63 6.97 5.14 19.73
CA GLU A 63 6.77 5.58 18.35
C GLU A 63 6.74 4.37 17.40
N ALA A 64 7.66 3.42 17.55
CA ALA A 64 7.68 2.20 16.74
C ALA A 64 6.37 1.41 16.89
N ASN A 65 5.90 1.20 18.13
CA ASN A 65 4.65 0.48 18.40
C ASN A 65 3.43 1.18 17.79
N ALA A 66 3.35 2.51 17.93
CA ALA A 66 2.26 3.29 17.34
C ALA A 66 2.27 3.19 15.79
N GLN A 67 3.45 3.26 15.18
CA GLN A 67 3.60 3.17 13.72
C GLN A 67 3.33 1.75 13.19
N ILE A 68 3.64 0.70 13.95
CA ILE A 68 3.27 -0.68 13.61
C ILE A 68 1.74 -0.81 13.51
N VAL A 69 1.01 -0.33 14.51
CA VAL A 69 -0.47 -0.39 14.51
C VAL A 69 -1.05 0.42 13.35
N ALA A 70 -0.52 1.63 13.11
CA ALA A 70 -0.97 2.48 12.01
C ALA A 70 -0.73 1.85 10.63
N LEU A 71 0.46 1.24 10.44
CA LEU A 71 0.80 0.56 9.19
C LEU A 71 -0.05 -0.70 8.99
N ALA A 72 -0.26 -1.50 10.03
CA ALA A 72 -1.10 -2.69 9.96
C ALA A 72 -2.52 -2.32 9.49
N LYS A 73 -3.12 -1.27 10.09
CA LYS A 73 -4.43 -0.77 9.67
C LYS A 73 -4.46 -0.33 8.20
N LEU A 74 -3.42 0.34 7.73
CA LEU A 74 -3.29 0.74 6.32
C LEU A 74 -3.23 -0.48 5.39
N LEU A 75 -2.49 -1.52 5.77
CA LEU A 75 -2.39 -2.75 5.00
C LEU A 75 -3.72 -3.52 4.98
N ASP A 76 -4.46 -3.54 6.09
CA ASP A 76 -5.80 -4.12 6.16
C ASP A 76 -6.78 -3.37 5.25
N GLU A 77 -6.75 -2.04 5.23
CA GLU A 77 -7.56 -1.22 4.32
C GLU A 77 -7.21 -1.46 2.84
N ALA A 78 -5.91 -1.63 2.54
CA ALA A 78 -5.44 -1.94 1.20
C ALA A 78 -5.88 -3.34 0.75
N ARG A 79 -5.76 -4.34 1.65
CA ARG A 79 -6.25 -5.71 1.44
C ARG A 79 -7.75 -5.73 1.18
N ALA A 80 -8.54 -5.08 2.03
CA ALA A 80 -9.98 -5.01 1.90
C ALA A 80 -10.42 -4.41 0.55
N ALA A 81 -9.67 -3.43 0.04
CA ALA A 81 -9.93 -2.85 -1.28
C ALA A 81 -9.67 -3.82 -2.44
N ILE A 82 -8.62 -4.65 -2.34
CA ILE A 82 -8.35 -5.71 -3.30
C ILE A 82 -9.46 -6.75 -3.25
N ASP A 83 -9.84 -7.21 -2.05
CA ASP A 83 -10.90 -8.20 -1.87
C ASP A 83 -12.24 -7.69 -2.44
N ALA A 84 -12.58 -6.42 -2.21
CA ALA A 84 -13.79 -5.81 -2.75
C ALA A 84 -13.77 -5.69 -4.29
N LEU A 85 -12.62 -5.42 -4.91
CA LEU A 85 -12.49 -5.48 -6.36
C LEU A 85 -12.62 -6.92 -6.85
N ALA A 86 -11.90 -7.86 -6.23
CA ALA A 86 -11.90 -9.26 -6.61
C ALA A 86 -13.29 -9.87 -6.55
N ALA A 87 -14.10 -9.54 -5.53
CA ALA A 87 -15.48 -9.96 -5.42
C ALA A 87 -16.34 -9.45 -6.58
N ARG A 88 -16.23 -8.16 -6.94
CA ARG A 88 -17.00 -7.54 -8.04
C ARG A 88 -16.60 -8.09 -9.41
N LEU A 89 -15.30 -8.28 -9.64
CA LEU A 89 -14.80 -8.90 -10.86
C LEU A 89 -15.12 -10.39 -10.92
N GLY A 90 -15.07 -11.11 -9.79
CA GLY A 90 -15.39 -12.53 -9.66
C GLY A 90 -16.86 -12.83 -9.94
N SER A 91 -17.76 -11.94 -9.54
CA SER A 91 -19.18 -12.00 -9.91
C SER A 91 -19.45 -11.76 -11.41
N GLY A 92 -18.45 -11.31 -12.19
CA GLY A 92 -18.60 -11.01 -13.63
C GLY A 92 -17.50 -11.56 -14.56
N GLY A 93 -16.59 -12.41 -14.07
CA GLY A 93 -15.29 -12.62 -14.72
C GLY A 93 -14.81 -14.06 -14.95
N VAL A 94 -15.46 -15.07 -14.39
CA VAL A 94 -14.97 -16.47 -14.50
C VAL A 94 -15.20 -17.09 -15.89
N ALA A 95 -15.95 -16.43 -16.78
CA ALA A 95 -16.27 -17.01 -18.10
C ALA A 95 -15.20 -16.84 -19.20
N VAL A 96 -14.13 -16.05 -19.01
CA VAL A 96 -13.33 -15.56 -20.17
C VAL A 96 -11.90 -16.13 -20.26
N LEU A 97 -11.44 -16.94 -19.30
CA LEU A 97 -10.07 -17.50 -19.34
C LEU A 97 -9.98 -18.93 -19.88
N SER A 98 -11.09 -19.51 -20.36
CA SER A 98 -11.13 -20.92 -20.82
C SER A 98 -10.79 -21.14 -22.29
N GLU A 99 -10.70 -20.11 -23.15
CA GLU A 99 -10.60 -20.36 -24.60
C GLU A 99 -9.53 -19.52 -25.29
N ARG A 100 -8.30 -20.04 -25.32
CA ARG A 100 -7.37 -19.83 -26.43
C ARG A 100 -6.59 -21.12 -26.70
N PRO A 101 -6.90 -21.88 -27.77
CA PRO A 101 -5.97 -22.87 -28.28
C PRO A 101 -4.79 -22.15 -28.98
N LEU A 102 -3.63 -22.82 -28.95
CA LEU A 102 -2.35 -22.39 -29.55
C LEU A 102 -2.45 -22.22 -31.06
#